data_AF-U2UUB7-F1
#
_entry.id   AF-U2UUB7-F1
#
_cell.length_a   1.000
_cell.length_b   1.000
_cell.length_c   1.000
_cell.angle_alpha   90.00
_cell.angle_beta   90.00
_cell.angle_gamma   90.00
#
_symmetry.space_group_name_H-M   'P 1'
#
loop_
_entity.id
_entity.type
_entity.pdbx_description
1 polymer ?
#
loop_
_entity_poly.entity_id
_entity_poly.type
_entity_poly.pdbx_seq_one_letter_code
_entity_poly.pdbx_strand_id
1 'polypeptide(L)' 'MLPAKLRKELSIQSGDKLAVYTSGDVIMLKRIQMPTAEEFHVRLDEAQAWAKSVGYQESDVDDVIKSVRAKRHA' A
#
# COMPACT_ATOMS: atom_id res chain seq x y z
N MET A 1 0.42 -19.78 14.73
CA MET A 1 1.29 -18.86 15.49
C MET A 1 2.68 -18.88 14.88
N LEU A 2 3.28 -17.71 14.56
CA LEU A 2 4.63 -17.65 13.98
C LEU A 2 5.70 -17.95 15.06
N PRO A 3 6.67 -18.85 14.81
CA PRO A 3 7.69 -19.22 15.80
C PRO A 3 8.43 -17.99 16.36
N ALA A 4 8.73 -18.01 17.66
CA ALA A 4 9.34 -16.87 18.34
C ALA A 4 10.71 -16.48 17.74
N LYS A 5 11.50 -17.47 17.30
CA LYS A 5 12.79 -17.24 16.62
C LYS A 5 12.61 -16.47 15.30
N LEU A 6 11.66 -16.90 14.48
CA LEU A 6 11.35 -16.26 13.20
C LEU A 6 10.80 -14.83 13.39
N ARG A 7 9.97 -14.60 14.42
CA ARG A 7 9.51 -13.24 14.76
C ARG A 7 10.67 -12.30 15.11
N LYS A 8 11.67 -12.78 15.85
CA LYS A 8 12.87 -12.00 16.20
C LYS A 8 13.73 -11.70 14.97
N GLU A 9 13.96 -12.70 14.12
CA GLU A 9 14.74 -12.54 12.87
C GLU A 9 14.07 -11.53 11.92
N LEU A 10 12.73 -11.54 11.85
CA LEU A 10 11.95 -10.63 11.01
C LEU A 10 11.62 -9.29 11.69
N SER A 11 12.06 -9.07 12.94
CA SER A 11 11.75 -7.87 13.73
C SER A 11 10.24 -7.54 13.80
N ILE A 12 9.41 -8.58 13.94
CA ILE A 12 7.95 -8.47 14.00
C ILE A 12 7.51 -8.51 15.46
N GLN A 13 6.75 -7.50 15.87
CA GLN A 13 6.14 -7.39 17.19
C GLN A 13 4.63 -7.68 17.13
N SER A 14 4.03 -7.97 18.28
CA SER A 14 2.57 -8.11 18.37
C SER A 14 1.92 -6.78 18.01
N GLY A 15 0.99 -6.79 17.05
CA GLY A 15 0.32 -5.58 16.55
C GLY A 15 0.87 -5.05 15.23
N ASP A 16 2.01 -5.56 14.76
CA ASP A 16 2.55 -5.19 13.45
C ASP A 16 1.63 -5.63 12.31
N LYS A 17 1.41 -4.74 11.35
CA LYS A 17 0.71 -5.05 10.10
C LYS A 17 1.71 -5.61 9.09
N LEU A 18 1.36 -6.71 8.44
CA LEU A 18 2.20 -7.37 7.45
C LEU A 18 1.48 -7.41 6.09
N ALA A 19 2.21 -7.09 5.04
CA ALA A 19 1.81 -7.45 3.69
C ALA A 19 2.30 -8.88 3.41
N VAL A 20 1.39 -9.73 2.95
CA VAL A 20 1.68 -11.13 2.63
C VAL A 20 1.61 -11.30 1.13
N TYR A 21 2.70 -11.79 0.54
CA TYR A 21 2.78 -12.13 -0.87
C TYR A 21 3.04 -13.63 -0.99
N THR A 22 2.37 -14.27 -1.94
CA THR A 22 2.54 -15.70 -2.21
C THR A 22 2.95 -15.91 -3.67
N SER A 23 3.91 -16.79 -3.90
CA SER A 23 4.32 -17.20 -5.25
C SER A 23 4.77 -18.66 -5.20
N GLY A 24 3.96 -19.56 -5.77
CA GLY A 24 4.13 -21.00 -5.61
C GLY A 24 4.19 -21.39 -4.14
N ASP A 25 5.32 -21.97 -3.73
CA ASP A 25 5.59 -22.42 -2.36
C ASP A 25 6.27 -21.37 -1.47
N VAL A 26 6.49 -20.15 -2.00
CA VAL A 26 7.17 -19.06 -1.28
C VAL A 26 6.15 -18.09 -0.71
N ILE A 27 6.28 -17.83 0.60
CA ILE A 27 5.53 -16.78 1.31
C ILE A 27 6.51 -15.68 1.72
N MET A 28 6.29 -14.47 1.23
CA MET A 28 7.03 -13.28 1.65
C MET A 28 6.19 -12.46 2.62
N LEU A 29 6.75 -12.19 3.79
CA LEU A 29 6.16 -11.34 4.81
C LEU A 29 6.93 -10.01 4.86
N LYS A 30 6.26 -8.91 4.50
CA LYS A 30 6.84 -7.56 4.58
C LYS A 30 6.15 -6.78 5.67
N ARG A 31 6.89 -6.29 6.66
CA ARG A 31 6.36 -5.38 7.68
C ARG A 31 5.93 -4.06 7.04
N ILE A 32 4.70 -3.65 7.30
CA ILE A 32 4.17 -2.36 6.87
C ILE A 32 4.53 -1.36 7.97
N GLN A 33 5.41 -0.43 7.64
CA GLN A 33 5.66 0.73 8.50
C GLN A 33 4.60 1.76 8.16
N MET A 34 3.71 2.01 9.13
CA MET A 34 2.73 3.08 8.98
C MET A 34 3.47 4.41 9.12
N PRO A 35 3.26 5.36 8.20
CA PRO A 35 3.84 6.69 8.35
C PRO A 35 3.24 7.38 9.58
N THR A 36 3.94 8.37 10.10
CA THR A 36 3.34 9.31 11.04
C THR A 36 2.25 10.13 10.34
N ALA A 37 1.35 10.77 11.10
CA ALA A 37 0.33 11.63 10.51
C ALA A 37 0.96 12.76 9.68
N GLU A 38 2.06 13.35 10.17
CA GLU A 38 2.80 14.40 9.47
C GLU A 38 3.42 13.90 8.16
N GLU A 39 4.13 12.77 8.20
CA GLU A 39 4.68 12.14 6.99
C GLU A 39 3.58 11.81 5.98
N PHE A 40 2.43 11.33 6.46
CA PHE A 40 1.29 11.04 5.62
C PHE A 40 0.74 12.30 4.92
N HIS A 41 0.61 13.40 5.65
CA HIS A 41 0.16 14.68 5.09
C HIS A 41 1.13 15.21 4.03
N VAL A 42 2.44 15.16 4.28
CA VAL A 42 3.45 15.56 3.29
C VAL A 42 3.32 14.77 2.00
N ARG A 43 3.15 13.43 2.09
CA ARG A 43 2.95 12.60 0.89
C ARG A 43 1.64 12.89 0.17
N LEU A 44 0.60 13.28 0.90
CA LEU A 44 -0.69 13.66 0.31
C LEU A 44 -0.56 14.96 -0.48
N ASP A 45 0.14 15.96 0.09
CA ASP A 45 0.37 17.25 -0.56
C ASP A 45 1.21 17.10 -1.84
N GLU A 46 2.26 16.27 -1.80
CA GLU A 46 3.05 15.91 -2.97
C GLU A 46 2.20 15.26 -4.08
N ALA A 47 1.33 14.32 -3.71
CA ALA A 47 0.44 13.65 -4.65
C ALA A 47 -0.58 14.61 -5.27
N GLN A 48 -1.13 15.55 -4.49
CA GLN A 48 -2.04 16.57 -4.99
C GLN A 48 -1.33 17.56 -5.93
N ALA A 49 -0.12 17.99 -5.58
CA ALA A 49 0.68 18.87 -6.43
C ALA A 49 1.01 18.21 -7.77
N TRP A 50 1.37 16.92 -7.75
CA TRP A 50 1.57 16.12 -8.95
C TRP A 50 0.28 15.99 -9.77
N ALA A 51 -0.86 15.67 -9.14
CA ALA A 51 -2.13 15.53 -9.85
C ALA A 51 -2.53 16.83 -10.58
N LYS A 52 -2.34 17.99 -9.91
CA LYS A 52 -2.55 19.30 -10.51
C LYS A 52 -1.59 19.58 -11.67
N SER A 53 -0.31 19.18 -11.56
CA SER A 53 0.68 19.45 -12.61
C SER A 53 0.43 18.68 -13.90
N VAL A 54 -0.22 17.52 -13.81
CA VAL A 54 -0.64 16.71 -14.97
C VAL A 54 -2.08 16.96 -15.40
N GLY A 55 -2.78 17.88 -14.74
CA GLY A 55 -4.13 18.33 -15.10
C GLY A 55 -5.27 17.42 -14.65
N TYR A 56 -5.02 16.49 -13.72
CA TYR A 56 -6.08 15.65 -13.15
C TYR A 56 -7.04 16.47 -12.29
N GLN A 57 -8.32 16.14 -12.41
CA GLN A 57 -9.42 16.69 -11.62
C GLN A 57 -10.07 15.61 -10.77
N GLU A 58 -10.83 16.02 -9.76
CA GLU A 58 -11.58 15.09 -8.90
C GLU A 58 -12.57 14.24 -9.69
N SER A 59 -13.16 14.79 -10.75
CA SER A 59 -14.08 14.06 -11.65
C SER A 59 -13.41 12.88 -12.35
N ASP A 60 -12.09 12.93 -12.57
CA ASP A 60 -11.36 11.87 -13.28
C ASP A 60 -11.27 10.58 -12.45
N VAL A 61 -11.44 10.67 -11.12
CA VAL A 61 -11.37 9.53 -10.21
C VAL A 61 -12.41 8.47 -10.59
N ASP A 62 -13.64 8.88 -10.85
CA ASP A 62 -14.74 7.96 -11.18
C ASP A 62 -14.48 7.23 -12.49
N ASP A 63 -13.98 7.94 -13.50
CA ASP A 63 -13.73 7.36 -14.82
C ASP A 63 -12.49 6.46 -14.82
N VAL A 64 -11.45 6.81 -14.06
CA VAL A 64 -10.30 5.92 -13.82
C VAL A 64 -10.76 4.64 -13.11
N ILE A 65 -11.59 4.73 -12.06
CA ILE A 65 -12.12 3.57 -11.35
C ILE A 65 -12.92 2.67 -12.30
N LYS A 66 -13.82 3.24 -13.11
CA LYS A 66 -14.59 2.47 -14.11
C LYS A 66 -13.65 1.76 -15.08
N SER A 67 -12.63 2.45 -15.60
CA SER A 67 -11.68 1.89 -16.57
C SER A 67 -10.89 0.71 -16.00
N VAL A 68 -10.40 0.81 -14.76
CA VAL A 68 -9.63 -0.26 -14.10
C VAL A 68 -10.52 -1.45 -13.79
N ARG A 69 -11.75 -1.22 -13.32
CA ARG A 69 -12.73 -2.29 -13.08
C ARG A 69 -13.07 -3.02 -14.37
N ALA A 70 -13.33 -2.29 -15.45
CA ALA A 70 -13.60 -2.90 -16.75
C ALA A 70 -12.43 -3.80 -17.22
N LYS A 71 -11.18 -3.34 -17.08
CA LYS A 71 -9.98 -4.12 -17.43
C LYS A 71 -9.79 -5.39 -16.59
N ARG A 72 -10.30 -5.44 -15.36
CA ARG A 72 -10.22 -6.64 -14.50
C ARG A 72 -11.25 -7.72 -14.89
N HIS A 73 -12.29 -7.33 -15.63
CA HIS A 73 -13.35 -8.22 -16.09
C HIS A 73 -13.20 -8.63 -17.56
N ALA A 74 -12.15 -8.16 -18.24
CA ALA A 74 -11.75 -8.57 -19.59
C ALA A 74 -10.64 -9.63 -19.50
#